data_AF-A0A0F9JG52-F1
#
_entry.id   AF-A0A0F9JG52-F1
#
_cell.length_a   1.000
_cell.length_b   1.000
_cell.length_c   1.000
_cell.angle_alpha   90.00
_cell.angle_beta   90.00
_cell.angle_gamma   90.00
#
_symmetry.space_group_name_H-M   'P 1'
#
loop_
_entity.id
_entity.type
_entity.pdbx_description
1 polymer ?
#
loop_
_entity_poly.entity_id
_entity_poly.type
_entity_poly.pdbx_seq_one_letter_code
_entity_poly.pdbx_strand_id
1 'polypeptide(L)' 'MLESKIIKQAERLRDQIHEHDYQYYVLSHPTISDQKYDKLMRE' A
#
# COMPACT_ATOMS: atom_id res chain seq x y z
N MET A 1 24.25 9.40 -0.62
CA MET A 1 23.43 8.62 -1.57
C MET A 1 21.96 8.93 -1.31
N LEU A 2 21.41 9.88 -2.06
CA LEU A 2 19.99 10.27 -1.95
C LEU A 2 19.08 9.21 -2.61
N GLU A 3 19.58 8.58 -3.67
CA GLU A 3 18.90 7.53 -4.44
C GLU A 3 18.49 6.33 -3.59
N SER A 4 19.37 5.84 -2.70
CA SER A 4 19.03 4.70 -1.84
C SER A 4 17.93 5.00 -0.81
N LYS A 5 17.75 6.26 -0.43
CA LYS A 5 16.68 6.66 0.49
C LYS A 5 15.33 6.74 -0.22
N ILE A 6 15.31 7.26 -1.44
CA ILE A 6 14.12 7.32 -2.30
C ILE A 6 13.67 5.90 -2.68
N ILE A 7 14.60 5.04 -3.07
CA ILE A 7 14.31 3.63 -3.40
C ILE A 7 13.69 2.91 -2.20
N LYS A 8 14.29 3.04 -1.00
CA LYS A 8 13.73 2.42 0.22
C LYS A 8 12.35 2.94 0.60
N GLN A 9 12.06 4.22 0.35
CA GLN A 9 10.72 4.77 0.56
C GLN A 9 9.72 4.22 -0.44
N ALA A 10 10.11 4.11 -1.72
CA ALA A 10 9.27 3.53 -2.75
C ALA A 10 8.98 2.04 -2.49
N GLU A 11 9.98 1.27 -2.04
CA GLU A 11 9.81 -0.13 -1.65
C GLU A 11 8.84 -0.28 -0.47
N ARG A 12 9.00 0.52 0.59
CA ARG A 12 8.06 0.51 1.72
C ARG A 12 6.64 0.86 1.33
N LEU A 13 6.46 1.86 0.47
CA LEU A 13 5.13 2.23 -0.04
C LEU A 13 4.52 1.06 -0.83
N ARG A 14 5.32 0.42 -1.69
CA ARG A 14 4.88 -0.70 -2.51
C ARG A 14 4.48 -1.90 -1.65
N ASP A 15 5.25 -2.23 -0.62
CA ASP A 15 4.94 -3.31 0.32
C ASP A 15 3.63 -3.05 1.08
N GLN A 16 3.41 -1.81 1.54
CA GLN A 16 2.17 -1.43 2.22
C GLN A 16 0.94 -1.56 1.30
N ILE A 17 1.06 -1.11 0.04
CA ILE A 17 -0.02 -1.24 -0.95
C ILE A 17 -0.33 -2.73 -1.20
N HIS A 18 0.71 -3.55 -1.42
CA HIS A 18 0.55 -4.98 -1.68
C HIS A 18 -0.10 -5.72 -0.50
N GLU A 19 0.25 -5.36 0.74
CA GLU A 19 -0.37 -5.95 1.93
C GLU A 19 -1.86 -5.61 1.99
N HIS A 20 -2.23 -4.35 1.74
CA HIS A 20 -3.63 -3.94 1.71
C HIS A 20 -4.40 -4.58 0.54
N ASP A 21 -3.80 -4.71 -0.64
CA ASP A 21 -4.40 -5.38 -1.79
C ASP A 21 -4.63 -6.87 -1.54
N TYR A 22 -3.68 -7.54 -0.90
CA TYR A 22 -3.83 -8.94 -0.53
C TYR A 22 -4.98 -9.13 0.47
N GLN A 23 -5.08 -8.27 1.48
CA GLN A 23 -6.18 -8.28 2.44
C GLN A 23 -7.54 -8.02 1.76
N TYR A 24 -7.59 -7.07 0.82
CA TYR A 24 -8.81 -6.66 0.13
C TYR A 24 -9.27 -7.68 -0.90
N TYR A 25 -8.40 -8.06 -1.84
CA TYR A 25 -8.76 -8.89 -3.00
C TYR A 25 -8.61 -10.38 -2.74
N VAL A 26 -7.65 -10.83 -1.92
CA VAL A 26 -7.38 -12.26 -1.72
C VAL A 26 -8.06 -12.79 -0.47
N LEU A 27 -7.90 -12.11 0.66
CA LEU A 27 -8.46 -12.56 1.93
C LEU A 27 -9.90 -12.09 2.17
N SER A 28 -10.40 -11.14 1.35
CA SER A 28 -11.70 -10.47 1.57
C SER A 28 -11.87 -9.98 3.02
N HIS A 29 -10.76 -9.54 3.62
CA HIS A 29 -10.67 -9.09 5.00
C HIS A 29 -10.10 -7.66 5.03
N PRO A 30 -10.88 -6.66 4.59
CA PRO A 30 -10.40 -5.28 4.54
C PRO A 30 -10.03 -4.79 5.95
N THR A 31 -8.76 -4.44 6.16
CA THR A 31 -8.26 -3.87 7.42
C THR A 31 -8.52 -2.37 7.54
N ILE A 32 -8.87 -1.73 6.43
CA ILE A 32 -9.26 -0.32 6.34
C ILE A 32 -10.62 -0.21 5.65
N SER A 33 -11.38 0.86 5.92
CA SER A 33 -12.67 1.09 5.24
C SER A 33 -12.47 1.33 3.75
N ASP A 34 -13.50 1.02 2.95
CA ASP A 34 -13.48 1.24 1.49
C ASP A 34 -13.09 2.68 1.12
N GLN A 35 -13.60 3.69 1.85
CA GLN A 35 -13.22 5.10 1.64
C GLN A 35 -11.72 5.37 1.86
N LYS A 36 -11.08 4.68 2.81
CA LYS A 36 -9.64 4.83 3.06
C LYS A 36 -8.84 4.12 1.98
N TYR A 37 -9.28 2.94 1.57
CA TYR A 37 -8.65 2.19 0.48
C TYR A 37 -8.72 2.94 -0.85
N ASP A 38 -9.89 3.49 -1.18
CA ASP A 38 -10.11 4.33 -2.37
C ASP A 38 -9.25 5.60 -2.41
N LYS A 39 -8.89 6.14 -1.23
CA LYS A 39 -7.98 7.28 -1.12
C LYS A 39 -6.53 6.86 -1.30
N LEU A 40 -6.15 5.71 -0.71
CA LEU A 40 -4.81 5.15 -0.79
C LEU A 40 -4.46 4.71 -2.21
N MET A 41 -5.43 4.22 -2.97
CA MET A 41 -5.28 3.89 -4.40
C MET A 41 -5.19 5.11 -5.34
N ARG A 42 -5.52 6.32 -4.85
CA ARG A 42 -5.51 7.56 -5.64
C ARG A 42 -4.31 8.46 -5.37
N GLU A 43 -3.52 8.16 -4.35
CA GLU A 43 -2.24 8.84 -4.03
C GLU A 43 -1.09 8.28 -4.88
#